data_AF-A0A078FY85-F1
#
_entry.id   AF-A0A078FY85-F1
#
_cell.length_a   1.000
_cell.length_b   1.000
_cell.length_c   1.000
_cell.angle_alpha   90.00
_cell.angle_beta   90.00
_cell.angle_gamma   90.00
#
_symmetry.space_group_name_H-M   'P 1'
#
loop_
_entity.id
_entity.type
_entity.pdbx_description
1 polymer ?
#
loop_
_entity_poly.entity_id
_entity_poly.type
_entity_poly.pdbx_seq_one_letter_code
_entity_poly.pdbx_strand_id
1 'polypeptide(L)'
;MTKFITVLIVFSFLFATQFSNANELEYSSESIHTEGGEGSVKIGDCPAACDVRCSATSHKSACLMYCNQCCKKCLCVPSGTYGNKQECPCYNNWKTQEGGPKCP
;
A
#
# COMPACT_ATOMS: atom_id res chain seq x y z
N MET A 1 -10.46 -35.91 -38.21
CA MET A 1 -9.70 -34.65 -38.03
C MET A 1 -10.55 -33.55 -37.40
N THR A 2 -11.81 -33.38 -37.80
CA THR A 2 -12.75 -32.38 -37.23
C THR A 2 -13.04 -32.54 -35.73
N LYS A 3 -13.06 -33.77 -35.20
CA LYS A 3 -13.29 -34.05 -33.77
C LYS A 3 -12.19 -33.50 -32.83
N PHE A 4 -10.94 -33.41 -33.31
CA PHE A 4 -9.84 -32.84 -32.53
C PHE A 4 -9.88 -31.31 -32.53
N ILE A 5 -10.28 -30.72 -33.65
CA ILE A 5 -10.46 -29.26 -33.77
C ILE A 5 -11.56 -28.78 -32.84
N THR A 6 -12.68 -29.51 -32.74
CA THR A 6 -13.76 -29.18 -31.79
C THR A 6 -13.32 -29.25 -30.33
N VAL A 7 -12.44 -30.20 -29.97
CA VAL A 7 -11.92 -30.32 -28.59
C VAL A 7 -11.00 -29.14 -28.23
N LEU A 8 -10.15 -28.71 -29.16
CA LEU A 8 -9.25 -27.57 -28.93
C LEU A 8 -10.01 -26.25 -28.76
N ILE A 9 -11.05 -26.01 -29.57
CA ILE A 9 -11.89 -24.80 -29.46
C ILE A 9 -12.62 -24.75 -28.11
N VAL A 10 -13.22 -25.86 -27.67
CA VAL A 10 -13.92 -25.93 -26.38
C VAL A 10 -12.96 -25.71 -25.21
N PHE A 11 -11.76 -26.27 -25.27
CA PHE A 11 -10.75 -26.10 -24.23
C PHE A 11 -10.26 -24.65 -24.12
N SER A 12 -10.09 -23.95 -25.25
CA SER A 12 -9.75 -22.52 -25.27
C SER A 12 -10.86 -21.63 -24.69
N PHE A 13 -12.13 -21.92 -25.00
CA PHE A 13 -13.26 -21.18 -24.40
C PHE A 13 -13.37 -21.41 -22.89
N LEU A 14 -13.12 -22.63 -22.40
CA LEU A 14 -13.09 -22.96 -20.98
C LEU A 14 -11.93 -22.27 -20.24
N PHE A 15 -10.77 -22.11 -20.88
CA PHE A 15 -9.65 -21.38 -20.29
C PHE A 15 -9.92 -19.87 -20.21
N ALA A 16 -10.63 -19.29 -21.19
CA ALA A 16 -10.95 -17.87 -21.19
C ALA A 16 -11.86 -17.45 -20.01
N THR A 17 -12.75 -18.34 -19.54
CA THR A 17 -13.63 -18.02 -18.39
C THR A 17 -12.91 -17.98 -17.04
N GLN A 18 -11.68 -18.50 -16.95
CA GLN A 18 -10.88 -18.49 -15.71
C GLN A 18 -10.09 -17.18 -15.52
N PHE A 19 -9.89 -16.37 -16.57
CA PHE A 19 -9.06 -15.16 -16.53
C PHE A 19 -9.80 -13.88 -16.15
N SER A 20 -11.10 -13.93 -15.89
CA SER A 20 -11.87 -12.78 -15.42
C SER A 20 -12.03 -12.81 -13.91
N ASN A 21 -11.01 -12.38 -13.17
CA ASN A 21 -11.17 -11.82 -11.83
C ASN A 21 -10.09 -10.74 -11.62
N ALA A 22 -10.27 -9.59 -12.27
CA ALA A 22 -9.82 -8.35 -11.67
C ALA A 22 -10.78 -8.09 -10.50
N ASN A 23 -10.38 -8.50 -9.30
CA ASN A 23 -11.09 -8.15 -8.09
C ASN A 23 -10.96 -6.64 -7.90
N GLU A 24 -12.03 -5.91 -8.19
CA GLU A 24 -12.24 -4.55 -7.71
C GLU A 24 -12.26 -4.61 -6.18
N LEU A 25 -11.17 -4.23 -5.52
CA LEU A 25 -11.22 -3.94 -4.10
C LEU A 25 -11.86 -2.56 -3.95
N GLU A 26 -13.07 -2.58 -3.41
CA GLU A 26 -13.85 -1.43 -2.99
C GLU A 26 -12.98 -0.43 -2.22
N TYR A 27 -12.66 0.66 -2.91
CA TYR A 27 -12.14 1.89 -2.33
C TYR A 27 -13.28 2.57 -1.57
N SER A 28 -13.52 2.15 -0.33
CA SER A 28 -14.26 2.96 0.63
C SER A 28 -13.34 4.09 1.11
N SER A 29 -13.19 5.12 0.28
CA SER A 29 -12.68 6.42 0.73
C SER A 29 -13.74 7.09 1.57
N GLU A 30 -13.69 6.81 2.86
CA GLU A 30 -14.16 7.77 3.84
C GLU A 30 -12.93 8.58 4.29
N SER A 31 -12.64 9.65 3.53
CA SER A 31 -11.62 10.62 3.89
C SER A 31 -12.09 11.45 5.08
N ILE A 32 -12.03 10.88 6.29
CA ILE A 32 -12.07 11.68 7.51
C ILE A 32 -10.67 12.26 7.68
N HIS A 33 -10.52 13.55 7.39
CA HIS A 33 -9.43 14.36 7.91
C HIS A 33 -9.57 14.41 9.43
N THR A 34 -9.14 13.34 10.09
CA THR A 34 -8.88 13.34 11.52
C THR A 34 -7.43 13.72 11.65
N GLU A 35 -7.15 14.77 12.41
CA GLU A 35 -5.78 15.13 12.79
C GLU A 35 -5.02 13.86 13.20
N GLY A 36 -4.01 13.50 12.41
CA GLY A 36 -3.44 12.16 12.36
C GLY A 36 -2.62 11.84 13.60
N GLY A 37 -3.27 11.36 14.65
CA GLY A 37 -2.61 10.83 15.84
C GLY A 37 -2.15 9.38 15.68
N GLU A 38 -1.30 8.90 16.60
CA GLU A 38 -0.88 7.50 16.64
C GLU A 38 -2.09 6.56 16.72
N GLY A 39 -2.05 5.43 16.01
CA GLY A 39 -3.15 4.47 15.99
C GLY A 39 -4.32 4.83 15.06
N SER A 40 -4.25 5.97 14.36
CA SER A 40 -5.29 6.40 13.40
C SER A 40 -5.40 5.54 12.14
N VAL A 41 -4.34 4.81 11.78
CA VAL A 41 -4.27 4.02 10.54
C VAL A 41 -4.37 2.53 10.83
N LYS A 42 -5.32 1.83 10.20
CA LYS A 42 -5.38 0.36 10.27
C LYS A 42 -4.25 -0.25 9.45
N ILE A 43 -3.80 -1.44 9.83
CA ILE A 43 -2.70 -2.15 9.15
C ILE A 43 -2.97 -2.34 7.64
N GLY A 44 -4.23 -2.57 7.27
CA GLY A 44 -4.66 -2.73 5.86
C GLY A 44 -4.58 -1.43 5.04
N ASP A 45 -4.64 -0.28 5.70
CA ASP A 45 -4.65 1.05 5.06
C ASP A 45 -3.24 1.63 4.90
N CYS A 46 -2.22 0.99 5.51
CA CYS A 46 -0.82 1.40 5.41
C CYS A 46 -0.31 1.55 3.96
N PRO A 47 -0.60 0.62 3.02
CA PRO A 47 -0.14 0.77 1.63
C PRO A 47 -0.62 2.06 0.99
N ALA A 48 -1.92 2.38 1.09
CA ALA A 48 -2.51 3.58 0.51
C ALA A 48 -1.96 4.86 1.15
N ALA A 49 -1.83 4.90 2.48
CA ALA A 49 -1.26 6.05 3.18
C ALA A 49 0.22 6.27 2.79
N CYS A 50 0.98 5.18 2.66
CA CYS A 50 2.38 5.24 2.24
C CYS A 50 2.56 5.61 0.77
N ASP A 51 1.65 5.24 -0.12
CA ASP A 51 1.65 5.68 -1.51
C ASP A 51 1.53 7.21 -1.62
N VAL A 52 0.67 7.82 -0.80
CA VAL A 52 0.57 9.29 -0.70
C VAL A 52 1.87 9.86 -0.17
N ARG A 53 2.36 9.36 0.97
CA ARG A 53 3.59 9.86 1.62
C ARG A 53 4.81 9.80 0.70
N CYS A 54 4.93 8.75 -0.11
CA CYS A 54 6.06 8.51 -0.99
C CYS A 54 5.85 9.00 -2.43
N SER A 55 4.75 9.69 -2.72
CA SER A 55 4.37 10.06 -4.09
C SER A 55 5.37 11.00 -4.79
N ALA A 56 6.03 11.88 -4.04
CA ALA A 56 6.94 12.90 -4.56
C ALA A 56 8.44 12.52 -4.56
N THR A 57 8.83 11.38 -3.98
CA THR A 57 10.24 10.96 -3.97
C THR A 57 10.64 10.23 -5.26
N SER A 58 11.89 10.38 -5.69
CA SER A 58 12.50 9.57 -6.74
C SER A 58 12.83 8.15 -6.27
N HIS A 59 13.01 7.95 -4.96
CA HIS A 59 13.36 6.66 -4.35
C HIS A 59 12.11 5.89 -3.87
N LYS A 60 11.09 5.78 -4.73
CA LYS A 60 9.76 5.26 -4.37
C LYS A 60 9.80 3.90 -3.66
N SER A 61 10.54 2.93 -4.23
CA SER A 61 10.62 1.57 -3.67
C SER A 61 11.14 1.55 -2.22
N ALA A 62 12.24 2.27 -1.96
CA ALA A 62 12.81 2.36 -0.63
C ALA A 62 11.88 3.10 0.34
N CYS A 63 11.28 4.22 -0.10
CA CYS A 63 10.33 4.96 0.72
C CYS A 63 9.12 4.09 1.12
N LEU A 64 8.51 3.39 0.17
CA LEU A 64 7.37 2.52 0.43
C LEU A 64 7.74 1.39 1.40
N MET A 65 8.91 0.79 1.24
CA MET A 65 9.39 -0.27 2.14
C MET A 65 9.48 0.23 3.60
N TYR A 66 10.16 1.36 3.82
CA TYR A 66 10.34 1.90 5.17
C TYR A 66 9.04 2.50 5.73
N CYS A 67 8.27 3.22 4.92
CA CYS A 67 6.98 3.76 5.33
C CYS A 67 6.04 2.64 5.80
N ASN A 68 5.89 1.56 5.01
CA ASN A 68 5.02 0.45 5.38
C ASN A 68 5.50 -0.25 6.66
N GLN A 69 6.80 -0.39 6.85
CA GLN A 69 7.36 -0.93 8.10
C GLN A 69 7.01 -0.03 9.30
N CYS A 70 7.17 1.29 9.16
CA CYS A 70 6.83 2.27 10.18
C CYS A 70 5.33 2.33 10.47
N CYS A 71 4.49 2.32 9.44
CA CYS A 71 3.04 2.31 9.59
C CYS A 71 2.56 1.04 10.30
N LYS A 72 3.06 -0.15 9.94
CA LYS A 72 2.67 -1.39 10.64
C LYS A 72 3.08 -1.42 12.11
N LYS A 73 4.17 -0.70 12.47
CA LYS A 73 4.66 -0.61 13.84
C LYS A 73 3.91 0.44 14.66
N CYS A 74 3.66 1.61 14.07
CA CYS A 74 3.17 2.80 14.76
C CYS A 74 1.69 3.11 14.47
N LEU A 75 1.09 2.40 13.51
CA LEU A 75 -0.29 2.56 13.07
C LEU A 75 -0.64 4.02 12.72
N CYS A 76 0.32 4.72 12.10
CA CYS A 76 0.26 6.14 11.79
C CYS A 76 1.20 6.47 10.63
N VAL A 77 0.78 7.36 9.73
CA VAL A 77 1.60 7.94 8.65
C VAL A 77 1.39 9.46 8.68
N PRO A 78 2.46 10.27 8.77
CA PRO A 78 2.32 11.73 8.78
C PRO A 78 1.72 12.28 7.49
N SER A 79 0.98 13.37 7.60
CA SER A 79 0.37 14.08 6.48
C SER A 79 1.42 14.61 5.48
N GLY A 80 0.99 14.78 4.23
CA GLY A 80 1.83 15.28 3.14
C GLY A 80 2.94 14.31 2.71
N THR A 81 3.84 14.79 1.85
CA THR A 81 4.93 13.99 1.26
C THR A 81 6.28 14.19 1.95
N TYR A 82 6.36 15.15 2.87
CA TYR A 82 7.56 15.50 3.62
C TYR A 82 7.19 16.18 4.96
N GLY A 83 8.07 16.09 5.96
CA GLY A 83 7.85 16.76 7.26
C GLY A 83 6.71 16.14 8.09
N ASN A 84 6.08 16.94 8.94
CA ASN A 84 4.90 16.59 9.76
C ASN A 84 5.05 15.40 10.70
N LYS A 85 6.28 14.94 10.94
CA LYS A 85 6.53 13.73 11.73
C LYS A 85 6.02 13.86 13.18
N GLN A 86 5.89 15.08 13.70
CA GLN A 86 5.29 15.34 15.02
C GLN A 86 3.85 14.86 15.17
N GLU A 87 3.10 14.67 14.08
CA GLU A 87 1.76 14.08 14.08
C GLU A 87 1.79 12.62 14.58
N CYS A 88 2.85 11.89 14.23
CA CYS A 88 3.07 10.49 14.59
C CYS A 88 4.37 10.33 15.40
N PRO A 89 4.39 10.59 16.72
CA PRO A 89 5.59 10.48 17.56
C PRO A 89 6.41 9.19 17.39
N CYS A 90 5.78 8.01 17.34
CA CYS A 90 6.42 6.71 17.12
C CYS A 90 7.13 6.66 15.77
N TYR A 91 6.47 7.14 14.70
CA TYR A 91 7.03 7.21 13.37
C TYR A 91 8.24 8.18 13.33
N ASN A 92 8.15 9.32 14.01
CA ASN A 92 9.23 10.31 14.10
C ASN A 92 10.46 9.80 14.89
N ASN A 93 10.18 9.14 16.00
CA ASN A 93 11.19 8.73 16.97
C ASN A 93 11.84 7.41 16.62
N TRP A 94 11.34 6.67 15.62
CA TRP A 94 11.99 5.43 15.23
C TRP A 94 13.30 5.71 14.47
N LYS A 95 14.41 5.28 15.08
CA LYS A 95 15.76 5.47 14.56
C LYS A 95 16.39 4.16 14.08
N THR A 96 17.38 4.29 13.19
CA THR A 96 18.30 3.20 12.85
C THR A 96 19.26 2.96 14.01
N GLN A 97 20.06 1.89 13.95
CA GLN A 97 21.08 1.62 14.99
C GLN A 97 22.15 2.71 15.07
N GLU A 98 22.38 3.43 13.96
CA GLU A 98 23.31 4.56 13.85
C GLU A 98 22.70 5.89 14.35
N GLY A 99 21.43 5.87 14.81
CA GLY A 99 20.73 7.05 15.34
C GLY A 99 20.02 7.93 14.29
N GLY A 100 20.18 7.62 13.00
CA GLY A 100 19.49 8.31 11.92
C GLY A 100 17.98 8.04 11.87
N PRO A 101 17.18 8.88 11.20
CA PRO A 101 15.75 8.63 11.02
C PRO A 101 15.54 7.34 10.21
N LYS A 102 14.70 6.44 10.72
CA LYS A 102 14.37 5.19 10.02
C LYS A 102 13.19 5.36 9.06
N CYS A 103 12.22 6.17 9.45
CA CYS A 103 10.98 6.37 8.70
C CYS A 103 11.08 7.60 7.79
N PRO A 104 10.56 7.52 6.53
CA PRO A 104 10.64 8.60 5.57
C PRO A 104 9.89 9.87 5.99
#